data_AF-A0A8S4R2J6-F1
#
_entry.id   AF-A0A8S4R2J6-F1
#
_cell.length_a   1.000
_cell.length_b   1.000
_cell.length_c   1.000
_cell.angle_alpha   90.00
_cell.angle_beta   90.00
_cell.angle_gamma   90.00
#
_symmetry.space_group_name_H-M   'P 1'
#
loop_
_entity.id
_entity.type
_entity.pdbx_description
1 polymer ?
#
loop_
_entity_poly.entity_id
_entity_poly.type
_entity_poly.pdbx_seq_one_letter_code
_entity_poly.pdbx_strand_id
1 'polypeptide(L)'
;DNLGVSSRESWFIRALIQAICEHALFGSEGRDVPHFSQERMNKFAPLISEFGESREQREESCLFGIQQLIYRLQHPPGLALEIFQFLHEQYIISVEGFTAWEVSEMEPEGKGVYLF
;
A
#
# COMPACT_ATOMS: atom_id res chain seq x y z
N ASP A 1 -6.90 24.89 12.60
CA ASP A 1 -6.21 23.63 12.95
C ASP A 1 -6.42 22.57 11.88
N ASN A 2 -5.51 22.50 10.90
CA ASN A 2 -5.58 21.55 9.78
C ASN A 2 -4.94 20.18 10.11
N LEU A 3 -4.24 20.08 11.25
CA LEU A 3 -3.54 18.87 11.68
C LEU A 3 -4.49 17.68 11.91
N GLY A 4 -5.71 17.93 12.40
CA GLY A 4 -6.69 16.87 12.69
C GLY A 4 -7.42 16.30 11.47
N VAL A 5 -7.31 16.95 10.30
CA VAL A 5 -7.90 16.51 9.03
C VAL A 5 -6.89 15.68 8.25
N SER A 6 -5.64 16.16 8.17
CA SER A 6 -4.54 15.45 7.51
C SER A 6 -4.25 14.08 8.14
N SER A 7 -4.21 13.98 9.47
CA SER A 7 -4.07 12.68 10.15
C SER A 7 -5.27 11.75 9.91
N ARG A 8 -6.47 12.31 9.66
CA ARG A 8 -7.67 11.53 9.40
C ARG A 8 -7.70 10.95 7.98
N GLU A 9 -7.25 11.72 7.01
CA GLU A 9 -7.12 11.23 5.65
C GLU A 9 -6.00 10.20 5.53
N SER A 10 -4.86 10.37 6.21
CA SER A 10 -3.77 9.39 6.17
C SER A 10 -4.20 8.02 6.69
N TRP A 11 -4.90 7.91 7.83
CA TRP A 11 -5.37 6.60 8.31
C TRP A 11 -6.44 6.01 7.39
N PHE A 12 -7.31 6.85 6.81
CA PHE A 12 -8.36 6.38 5.91
C PHE A 12 -7.77 5.79 4.63
N ILE A 13 -6.82 6.49 4.01
CA ILE A 13 -6.12 6.01 2.80
C ILE A 13 -5.39 4.70 3.10
N ARG A 14 -4.73 4.60 4.26
CA ARG A 14 -4.05 3.37 4.69
C ARG A 14 -5.03 2.21 4.88
N ALA A 15 -6.13 2.43 5.59
CA ALA A 15 -7.16 1.41 5.79
C ALA A 15 -7.81 0.98 4.47
N LEU A 16 -8.04 1.93 3.55
CA LEU A 16 -8.57 1.67 2.22
C LEU A 16 -7.60 0.79 1.41
N ILE A 17 -6.31 1.13 1.39
CA ILE A 17 -5.28 0.37 0.67
C ILE A 17 -5.13 -1.04 1.26
N GLN A 18 -5.16 -1.18 2.59
CA GLN A 18 -5.17 -2.50 3.23
C GLN A 18 -6.38 -3.32 2.81
N ALA A 19 -7.59 -2.76 2.86
CA ALA A 19 -8.81 -3.46 2.47
C ALA A 19 -8.81 -3.87 0.99
N ILE A 20 -8.33 -3.00 0.12
CA ILE A 20 -8.20 -3.26 -1.32
C ILE A 20 -7.19 -4.39 -1.56
N CYS A 21 -6.02 -4.34 -0.93
CA CYS A 21 -5.00 -5.38 -1.06
C CYS A 21 -5.49 -6.71 -0.47
N GLU A 22 -6.13 -6.72 0.71
CA GLU A 22 -6.75 -7.92 1.27
C GLU A 22 -7.78 -8.51 0.29
N HIS A 23 -8.63 -7.68 -0.31
CA HIS A 23 -9.58 -8.13 -1.34
C HIS A 23 -8.88 -8.68 -2.60
N ALA A 24 -7.79 -8.06 -3.04
CA ALA A 24 -7.02 -8.55 -4.18
C ALA A 24 -6.40 -9.94 -3.91
N LEU A 25 -5.89 -10.16 -2.69
CA LEU A 25 -5.23 -11.39 -2.24
C LEU A 25 -6.21 -12.54 -2.01
N PHE A 26 -7.26 -12.28 -1.22
CA PHE A 26 -8.15 -13.32 -0.72
C PHE A 26 -9.42 -13.47 -1.55
N GLY A 27 -9.79 -12.46 -2.34
CA GLY A 27 -11.07 -12.41 -3.04
C GLY A 27 -12.27 -12.33 -2.08
N SER A 28 -13.49 -12.46 -2.60
CA SER A 28 -14.72 -12.47 -1.80
C SER A 28 -14.91 -13.76 -0.99
N GLU A 29 -14.16 -14.81 -1.31
CA GLU A 29 -14.36 -16.15 -0.72
C GLU A 29 -13.42 -16.43 0.45
N GLY A 30 -12.45 -15.55 0.75
CA GLY A 30 -11.55 -15.72 1.89
C GLY A 30 -10.66 -16.96 1.74
N ARG A 31 -9.66 -16.90 0.84
CA ARG A 31 -8.73 -18.02 0.65
C ARG A 31 -7.73 -18.15 1.81
N ASP A 32 -7.39 -19.38 2.19
CA ASP A 32 -6.34 -19.64 3.20
C ASP A 32 -4.94 -19.23 2.72
N VAL A 33 -4.72 -19.19 1.40
CA VAL A 33 -3.45 -18.79 0.79
C VAL A 33 -3.64 -17.47 0.03
N PRO A 34 -2.89 -16.41 0.37
CA PRO A 34 -2.95 -15.15 -0.35
C PRO A 34 -2.46 -15.34 -1.79
N HIS A 35 -3.27 -14.96 -2.78
CA HIS A 35 -2.87 -14.97 -4.18
C HIS A 35 -3.32 -13.68 -4.85
N PHE A 36 -2.33 -12.87 -5.22
CA PHE A 36 -2.53 -11.54 -5.77
C PHE A 36 -3.25 -11.59 -7.12
N SER A 37 -4.42 -10.95 -7.18
CA SER A 37 -5.18 -10.80 -8.42
C SER A 37 -5.06 -9.37 -8.93
N GLN A 38 -4.27 -9.20 -10.00
CA GLN A 38 -4.15 -7.92 -10.70
C GLN A 38 -5.50 -7.43 -11.23
N GLU A 39 -6.40 -8.32 -11.64
CA GLU A 39 -7.75 -7.94 -12.12
C GLU A 39 -8.57 -7.27 -11.01
N ARG A 40 -8.54 -7.82 -9.79
CA ARG A 40 -9.21 -7.20 -8.64
C ARG A 40 -8.55 -5.88 -8.29
N MET A 41 -7.22 -5.84 -8.29
CA MET A 41 -6.46 -4.65 -7.93
C MET A 41 -6.65 -3.49 -8.93
N ASN A 42 -6.75 -3.78 -10.22
CA ASN A 42 -7.04 -2.80 -11.29
C ASN A 42 -8.38 -2.08 -11.09
N LYS A 43 -9.38 -2.72 -10.48
CA LYS A 43 -10.67 -2.08 -10.21
C LYS A 43 -10.59 -0.96 -9.18
N PHE A 44 -9.58 -0.97 -8.32
CA PHE A 44 -9.42 0.00 -7.24
C PHE A 44 -8.26 0.97 -7.47
N ALA A 45 -7.43 0.76 -8.50
CA ALA A 45 -6.38 1.70 -8.89
C ALA A 45 -6.90 3.14 -9.11
N PRO A 46 -8.05 3.37 -9.78
CA PRO A 46 -8.61 4.72 -9.93
C PRO A 46 -8.99 5.35 -8.59
N LEU A 47 -9.55 4.56 -7.65
CA LEU A 47 -9.92 5.05 -6.33
C LEU A 47 -8.70 5.54 -5.55
N ILE A 48 -7.59 4.80 -5.59
CA ILE A 48 -6.34 5.20 -4.92
C ILE A 48 -5.82 6.53 -5.49
N SER A 49 -6.02 6.79 -6.79
CA SER A 49 -5.64 8.05 -7.43
C SER A 49 -6.54 9.24 -7.06
N GLU A 50 -7.76 8.98 -6.57
CA GLU A 50 -8.74 10.00 -6.18
C GLU A 50 -8.60 10.47 -4.72
N PHE A 51 -7.90 9.73 -3.85
CA PHE A 51 -7.79 10.05 -2.41
C PHE A 51 -6.40 10.57 -2.01
N GLY A 52 -6.33 11.75 -1.40
CA GLY A 52 -5.13 12.35 -0.78
C GLY A 52 -4.77 13.71 -1.36
N GLU A 53 -4.34 14.64 -0.49
CA GLU A 53 -4.16 16.06 -0.82
C GLU A 53 -3.02 16.30 -1.83
N SER A 54 -1.91 15.57 -1.71
CA SER A 54 -0.77 15.65 -2.64
C SER A 54 -0.37 14.26 -3.15
N ARG A 55 0.35 14.24 -4.28
CA ARG A 55 0.91 13.01 -4.83
C ARG A 55 1.87 12.34 -3.82
N GLU A 56 2.74 13.11 -3.17
CA GLU A 56 3.70 12.53 -2.20
C GLU A 56 2.99 11.87 -1.02
N GLN A 57 1.96 12.52 -0.44
CA GLN A 57 1.22 11.93 0.68
C GLN A 57 0.46 10.66 0.30
N ARG A 58 -0.02 10.56 -0.94
CA ARG A 58 -0.67 9.36 -1.47
C ARG A 58 0.32 8.21 -1.61
N GLU A 59 1.46 8.48 -2.22
CA GLU A 59 2.53 7.51 -2.42
C GLU A 59 3.04 6.99 -1.06
N GLU A 60 3.31 7.90 -0.12
CA GLU A 60 3.77 7.57 1.23
C GLU A 60 2.74 6.74 2.00
N SER A 61 1.47 7.17 2.01
CA SER A 61 0.40 6.44 2.70
C SER A 61 0.16 5.05 2.10
N CYS A 62 0.36 4.91 0.78
CA CYS A 62 0.25 3.63 0.08
C CYS A 62 1.35 2.66 0.48
N LEU A 63 2.60 3.13 0.46
CA LEU A 63 3.76 2.31 0.80
C LEU A 63 3.73 1.85 2.27
N PHE A 64 3.41 2.75 3.21
CA PHE A 64 3.23 2.36 4.62
C PHE A 64 2.02 1.43 4.83
N GLY A 65 0.92 1.66 4.11
CA GLY A 65 -0.26 0.78 4.16
C GLY A 65 0.09 -0.67 3.78
N ILE A 66 0.89 -0.85 2.72
CA ILE A 66 1.36 -2.15 2.26
C ILE A 66 2.37 -2.77 3.23
N GLN A 67 3.31 -1.98 3.74
CA GLN A 67 4.27 -2.43 4.76
C GLN A 67 3.56 -3.06 5.95
N GLN A 68 2.55 -2.37 6.49
CA GLN A 68 1.75 -2.87 7.61
C GLN A 68 0.96 -4.13 7.24
N LEU A 69 0.37 -4.18 6.03
CA LEU A 69 -0.37 -5.36 5.58
C LEU A 69 0.52 -6.59 5.49
N ILE A 70 1.68 -6.49 4.86
CA ILE A 70 2.59 -7.61 4.65
C ILE A 70 3.20 -8.06 5.98
N TYR A 71 3.50 -7.11 6.88
CA TYR A 71 3.88 -7.43 8.25
C TYR A 71 2.79 -8.24 8.96
N ARG A 72 1.51 -7.83 8.85
CA ARG A 72 0.37 -8.59 9.40
C ARG A 72 0.22 -9.97 8.77
N LEU A 73 0.54 -10.11 7.48
CA LEU A 73 0.52 -11.39 6.75
C LEU A 73 1.75 -12.26 7.00
N GLN A 74 2.66 -11.87 7.90
CA GLN A 74 3.91 -12.57 8.20
C GLN A 74 4.85 -12.73 6.99
N HIS A 75 4.91 -11.72 6.13
CA HIS A 75 5.87 -11.62 5.03
C HIS A 75 5.85 -12.79 4.03
N PRO A 76 4.72 -13.01 3.34
CA PRO A 76 4.67 -13.99 2.26
C PRO A 76 5.70 -13.65 1.17
N PRO A 77 6.54 -14.62 0.76
CA PRO A 77 7.64 -14.37 -0.18
C PRO A 77 7.10 -13.91 -1.54
N GLY A 78 7.71 -12.87 -2.10
CA GLY A 78 7.37 -12.32 -3.43
C GLY A 78 6.16 -11.38 -3.45
N LEU A 79 5.27 -11.42 -2.45
CA LEU A 79 4.03 -10.65 -2.48
C LEU A 79 4.25 -9.12 -2.43
N ALA A 80 5.20 -8.69 -1.60
CA ALA A 80 5.69 -7.32 -1.55
C ALA A 80 6.06 -6.79 -2.94
N LEU A 81 6.89 -7.57 -3.64
CA LEU A 81 7.42 -7.20 -4.93
C LEU A 81 6.31 -7.14 -5.98
N GLU A 82 5.40 -8.12 -6.01
CA GLU A 82 4.26 -8.14 -6.92
C GLU A 82 3.35 -6.91 -6.74
N ILE A 83 3.05 -6.54 -5.48
CA ILE A 83 2.22 -5.38 -5.19
C ILE A 83 2.92 -4.08 -5.62
N PHE A 84 4.20 -3.89 -5.28
CA PHE A 84 4.93 -2.69 -5.66
C PHE A 84 5.11 -2.55 -7.17
N GLN A 85 5.41 -3.66 -7.87
CA GLN A 85 5.49 -3.66 -9.34
C GLN A 85 4.15 -3.23 -9.95
N PHE A 86 3.04 -3.79 -9.48
CA PHE A 86 1.72 -3.41 -9.96
C PHE A 86 1.42 -1.92 -9.74
N LEU A 87 1.70 -1.40 -8.54
CA LEU A 87 1.43 0.01 -8.24
C LEU A 87 2.29 0.97 -9.07
N HIS A 88 3.53 0.59 -9.35
CA HIS A 88 4.42 1.35 -10.22
C HIS A 88 3.91 1.33 -11.67
N GLU A 89 3.48 0.17 -12.20
CA GLU A 89 2.87 0.05 -13.53
C GLU A 89 1.57 0.86 -13.69
N GLN A 90 0.80 1.00 -12.61
CA GLN A 90 -0.42 1.82 -12.58
C GLN A 90 -0.16 3.32 -12.32
N TYR A 91 1.10 3.76 -12.26
CA TYR A 91 1.50 5.13 -11.95
C TYR A 91 0.99 5.64 -10.59
N ILE A 92 0.68 4.72 -9.66
CA ILE A 92 0.22 5.05 -8.31
C ILE A 92 1.40 5.44 -7.43
N ILE A 93 2.54 4.75 -7.58
CA ILE A 93 3.80 5.08 -6.90
C ILE A 93 4.88 5.40 -7.93
N SER A 94 5.73 6.36 -7.58
CA SER A 94 6.94 6.67 -8.34
C SER A 94 8.17 5.98 -7.74
N VAL A 95 9.25 5.91 -8.52
CA VAL A 95 10.55 5.46 -8.00
C VAL A 95 11.01 6.41 -6.90
N GLU A 96 10.79 7.72 -7.08
CA GLU A 96 11.14 8.75 -6.10
C GLU A 96 10.35 8.59 -4.80
N GLY A 97 9.06 8.29 -4.87
CA GLY A 97 8.22 8.00 -3.71
C GLY A 97 8.63 6.73 -2.99
N PHE A 98 9.01 5.68 -3.74
CA PHE A 98 9.56 4.47 -3.17
C PHE A 98 10.88 4.74 -2.43
N THR A 99 11.81 5.47 -3.04
CA THR A 99 13.07 5.87 -2.42
C THR A 99 12.83 6.73 -1.18
N ALA A 100 11.91 7.70 -1.23
CA ALA A 100 11.57 8.54 -0.09
C ALA A 100 11.01 7.73 1.09
N TRP A 101 10.11 6.79 0.80
CA TRP A 101 9.63 5.83 1.79
C TRP A 101 10.77 4.95 2.32
N GLU A 102 11.63 4.42 1.46
CA GLU A 102 12.74 3.53 1.83
C GLU A 102 13.77 4.22 2.76
N VAL A 103 14.07 5.50 2.56
CA VAL A 103 14.99 6.24 3.45
C VAL A 103 14.30 6.88 4.66
N SER A 104 12.97 6.84 4.75
CA SER A 104 12.20 7.44 5.84
C SER A 104 12.38 6.70 7.17
N GLU A 105 12.73 7.38 8.26
CA GLU A 105 12.79 6.75 9.59
C GLU A 105 11.39 6.55 10.23
N MET A 106 10.32 6.89 9.50
CA MET A 106 8.94 6.76 9.97
C MET A 106 8.49 5.29 9.91
N GLU A 107 7.77 4.85 10.94
CA GLU A 107 7.16 3.51 11.05
C GLU A 107 8.14 2.37 10.70
N PRO A 108 9.17 2.13 11.53
CA PRO A 108 10.19 1.11 11.26
C PRO A 108 9.64 -0.32 11.28
N GLU A 109 8.47 -0.56 11.88
CA GLU A 109 7.87 -1.90 12.02
C GLU A 109 7.47 -2.49 10.66
N GLY A 110 8.16 -3.57 10.25
CA GLY A 110 7.91 -4.28 8.99
C GLY A 110 8.71 -3.75 7.80
N LYS A 111 9.39 -2.61 7.95
CA LYS A 111 10.23 -2.02 6.90
C LYS A 111 11.50 -2.81 6.59
N GLY A 112 12.10 -3.41 7.62
CA GLY A 112 13.32 -4.21 7.51
C GLY A 112 13.22 -5.46 6.64
N VAL A 113 12.01 -5.84 6.20
CA VAL A 113 11.78 -6.98 5.29
C VAL A 113 11.85 -6.58 3.81
N TYR A 114 11.88 -5.29 3.51
CA TYR A 114 11.96 -4.75 2.15
C TYR A 114 13.33 -4.21 1.79
N LEU A 115 14.25 -4.18 2.76
CA LEU A 115 15.66 -3.85 2.53
C LEU A 115 16.31 -5.04 1.84
N PHE A 116 16.42 -4.97 0.52
CA PHE A 116 17.15 -5.94 -0.31
C PHE A 116 18.57 -5.46 -0.60
#